data_AF-A0A5J9UJ21-F1
#
_entry.id   AF-A0A5J9UJ21-F1
#
_cell.length_a   1.000
_cell.length_b   1.000
_cell.length_c   1.000
_cell.angle_alpha   90.00
_cell.angle_beta   90.00
_cell.angle_gamma   90.00
#
_symmetry.space_group_name_H-M   'P 1'
#
loop_
_entity.id
_entity.type
_entity.pdbx_description
1 polymer ?
#
loop_
_entity_poly.entity_id
_entity_poly.type
_entity_poly.pdbx_seq_one_letter_code
_entity_poly.pdbx_strand_id
1 'polypeptide(L)'
;MTTLLVLGAVFIFATTTFLASPASDDLVNQTGQLTVFWGQHKDEGSLREACDTGVYTMVIMSFLDVYGSGQYNLNISGHPITGMGDDIKHCQSKGVLFLSKFLFLLLP
;
A
#
# COMPACT_ATOMS: atom_id res chain seq x y z
N MET A 1 -22.18 -44.57 13.72
CA MET A 1 -20.91 -43.89 14.05
C MET A 1 -20.22 -43.36 12.78
N THR A 2 -19.99 -44.20 11.78
CA THR A 2 -19.32 -43.85 10.52
C THR A 2 -20.10 -42.88 9.63
N THR A 3 -21.43 -43.00 9.55
CA THR A 3 -22.30 -42.08 8.79
C THR A 3 -22.36 -40.67 9.39
N LEU A 4 -22.33 -40.53 10.71
CA LEU A 4 -22.25 -39.22 11.38
C LEU A 4 -20.90 -38.53 11.12
N LEU A 5 -19.80 -39.30 11.07
CA LEU A 5 -18.46 -38.81 10.74
C LEU A 5 -18.38 -38.29 9.30
N VAL A 6 -19.01 -38.99 8.35
CA VAL A 6 -19.07 -38.57 6.94
C VAL A 6 -19.90 -37.29 6.77
N LEU A 7 -21.07 -37.21 7.42
CA LEU A 7 -21.90 -36.00 7.42
C LEU A 7 -21.16 -34.81 8.06
N GLY A 8 -20.47 -35.03 9.18
CA GLY A 8 -19.65 -34.01 9.83
C GLY A 8 -18.51 -33.51 8.94
N ALA A 9 -17.80 -34.42 8.26
CA ALA A 9 -16.74 -34.04 7.32
C ALA A 9 -17.29 -33.24 6.13
N VAL A 10 -18.44 -33.62 5.57
CA VAL A 10 -19.08 -32.88 4.46
C VAL A 10 -19.52 -31.48 4.89
N PHE A 11 -20.04 -31.31 6.11
CA PHE A 11 -20.40 -29.99 6.64
C PHE A 11 -19.16 -29.09 6.86
N ILE A 12 -18.05 -29.66 7.31
CA ILE A 12 -16.77 -28.93 7.50
C ILE A 12 -16.17 -28.51 6.14
N PHE A 13 -16.22 -29.39 5.14
CA PHE A 13 -15.80 -29.04 3.78
C PHE A 13 -16.71 -27.99 3.14
N ALA A 14 -18.03 -28.07 3.37
CA ALA A 14 -18.97 -27.06 2.88
C ALA A 14 -18.71 -25.68 3.51
N THR A 15 -18.48 -25.58 4.82
CA THR A 15 -18.23 -24.28 5.48
C THR A 15 -16.88 -23.67 5.12
N THR A 16 -15.84 -24.48 4.92
CA THR A 16 -14.51 -24.00 4.50
C THR A 16 -14.48 -23.46 3.07
N THR A 17 -15.29 -24.01 2.17
CA THR A 17 -15.41 -23.47 0.80
C THR A 17 -16.16 -22.13 0.72
N PHE A 18 -17.03 -21.81 1.69
CA PHE A 18 -17.78 -20.55 1.73
C PHE A 18 -17.01 -19.36 2.34
N LEU A 19 -15.89 -19.60 3.04
CA LEU A 19 -15.03 -18.53 3.58
C LEU A 19 -13.94 -18.08 2.61
N ALA A 20 -13.79 -18.75 1.46
CA ALA A 20 -13.04 -18.21 0.33
C ALA A 20 -13.92 -17.14 -0.35
N SER A 21 -14.08 -15.99 0.29
CA SER A 21 -14.40 -14.78 -0.47
C SER A 21 -13.26 -14.61 -1.49
N PRO A 22 -13.50 -14.45 -2.79
CA PRO A 22 -12.49 -13.88 -3.65
C PRO A 22 -12.20 -12.49 -3.09
N ALA A 23 -11.07 -12.34 -2.41
CA ALA A 23 -10.55 -11.04 -2.06
C ALA A 23 -10.30 -10.29 -3.38
N SER A 24 -11.10 -9.25 -3.59
CA SER A 24 -10.84 -8.10 -4.47
C SER A 24 -10.57 -8.37 -5.96
N ASP A 25 -11.60 -8.71 -6.73
CA ASP A 25 -11.67 -8.32 -8.16
C ASP A 25 -12.56 -7.07 -8.39
N ASP A 26 -13.25 -6.59 -7.35
CA ASP A 26 -14.17 -5.43 -7.47
C ASP A 26 -13.51 -4.07 -7.15
N LEU A 27 -12.21 -4.03 -6.79
CA LEU A 27 -11.54 -2.73 -6.59
C LEU A 27 -11.19 -2.03 -7.92
N VAL A 28 -11.26 -2.73 -9.06
CA VAL A 28 -10.91 -2.18 -10.37
C VAL A 28 -12.07 -1.42 -11.02
N ASN A 29 -13.28 -1.46 -10.47
CA ASN A 29 -14.46 -0.80 -11.06
C ASN A 29 -15.10 0.30 -10.20
N GLN A 30 -14.44 0.72 -9.13
CA GLN A 30 -14.73 2.05 -8.60
C GLN A 30 -13.82 3.03 -9.30
N THR A 31 -14.36 4.18 -9.72
CA THR A 31 -13.61 5.42 -9.96
C THR A 31 -13.01 5.91 -8.62
N GLY A 32 -12.39 4.99 -7.90
CA GLY A 32 -12.08 5.00 -6.49
C GLY A 32 -10.62 5.39 -6.36
N GLN A 33 -10.43 6.59 -5.84
CA GLN A 33 -9.12 7.13 -5.57
C GLN A 33 -8.47 6.27 -4.45
N LEU A 34 -7.66 5.30 -4.83
CA LEU A 34 -6.93 4.46 -3.88
C LEU A 34 -5.62 5.13 -3.48
N THR A 35 -5.41 5.29 -2.18
CA THR A 35 -4.24 5.93 -1.58
C THR A 35 -3.45 4.92 -0.76
N VAL A 36 -2.13 4.90 -0.94
CA VAL A 36 -1.21 4.07 -0.14
C VAL A 36 -0.29 4.93 0.71
N PHE A 37 -0.05 4.51 1.95
CA PHE A 37 1.03 5.04 2.77
C PHE A 37 2.29 4.21 2.53
N TRP A 38 3.39 4.84 2.16
CA TRP A 38 4.66 4.17 1.84
C TRP A 38 5.79 4.76 2.70
N GLY A 39 6.71 3.92 3.19
CA GLY A 39 7.92 4.32 3.93
C GLY A 39 7.98 3.83 5.39
N GLN A 40 7.01 3.03 5.85
CA GLN A 40 6.93 2.57 7.25
C GLN A 40 7.54 1.19 7.50
N HIS A 41 7.86 0.45 6.45
CA HIS A 41 8.47 -0.87 6.55
C HIS A 41 9.59 -1.01 5.53
N LYS A 42 10.61 -1.81 5.81
CA LYS A 42 11.68 -2.04 4.83
C LYS A 42 11.26 -3.02 3.72
N ASP A 43 10.27 -3.87 3.99
CA ASP A 43 9.90 -5.02 3.15
C ASP A 43 8.64 -4.76 2.28
N GLU A 44 8.20 -3.51 2.16
CA GLU A 44 7.04 -3.09 1.34
C GLU A 44 7.36 -2.91 -0.16
N GLY A 45 8.62 -3.12 -0.54
CA GLY A 45 9.11 -2.90 -1.90
C GLY A 45 9.44 -1.43 -2.19
N SER A 46 9.91 -1.17 -3.40
CA SER A 46 10.30 0.16 -3.85
C SER A 46 9.08 1.05 -4.17
N LEU A 47 9.26 2.37 -4.08
CA LEU A 47 8.25 3.34 -4.49
C LEU A 47 7.85 3.15 -5.96
N ARG A 48 8.85 2.85 -6.80
CA ARG A 48 8.67 2.52 -8.22
C ARG A 48 7.69 1.36 -8.42
N GLU A 49 7.93 0.24 -7.74
CA GLU A 49 7.08 -0.95 -7.83
C GLU A 49 5.65 -0.66 -7.39
N ALA A 50 5.48 0.09 -6.30
CA ALA A 50 4.16 0.49 -5.84
C ALA A 50 3.39 1.27 -6.93
N CYS A 51 4.02 2.24 -7.58
CA CYS A 51 3.41 2.99 -8.68
C CYS A 51 3.22 2.15 -9.96
N ASP A 52 4.04 1.12 -10.16
CA ASP A 52 3.93 0.21 -11.30
C ASP A 52 2.78 -0.77 -11.19
N THR A 53 2.24 -1.01 -9.98
CA THR A 53 1.03 -1.82 -9.79
C THR A 53 -0.18 -1.27 -10.56
N GLY A 54 -0.22 0.05 -10.80
CA GLY A 54 -1.35 0.73 -11.43
C GLY A 54 -2.63 0.77 -10.59
N VAL A 55 -2.58 0.29 -9.34
CA VAL A 55 -3.74 0.23 -8.44
C VAL A 55 -3.91 1.54 -7.66
N TYR A 56 -2.81 2.23 -7.36
CA TYR A 56 -2.82 3.45 -6.55
C TYR A 56 -2.92 4.71 -7.40
N THR A 57 -3.83 5.59 -7.02
CA THR A 57 -4.00 6.94 -7.60
C THR A 57 -3.26 8.00 -6.80
N MET A 58 -2.90 7.69 -5.54
CA MET A 58 -2.16 8.58 -4.65
C MET A 58 -1.20 7.79 -3.76
N VAL A 59 -0.02 8.35 -3.53
CA VAL A 59 0.96 7.84 -2.56
C VAL A 59 1.23 8.94 -1.53
N ILE A 60 1.10 8.58 -0.25
CA ILE A 60 1.50 9.42 0.88
C ILE A 60 2.78 8.85 1.48
N MET A 61 3.84 9.64 1.49
CA MET A 61 5.11 9.24 2.08
C MET A 61 5.08 9.44 3.60
N SER A 62 5.14 8.33 4.34
CA SER A 62 5.04 8.26 5.80
C SER A 62 6.29 7.63 6.43
N PHE A 63 6.98 8.23 7.41
CA PHE A 63 6.73 9.52 8.05
C PHE A 63 7.97 10.43 8.05
N LEU A 64 7.72 11.72 7.82
CA LEU A 64 8.66 12.78 8.19
C LEU A 64 8.45 13.06 9.69
N ASP A 65 9.43 12.67 10.51
CA ASP A 65 9.41 12.99 11.93
C ASP A 65 9.91 14.44 12.12
N VAL A 66 9.05 15.29 12.67
CA VAL A 66 9.37 16.69 12.94
C VAL A 66 9.54 16.81 14.45
N TYR A 67 10.79 16.72 14.89
CA TYR A 67 11.14 17.07 16.26
C TYR A 67 11.27 18.60 16.37
N GLY A 68 10.73 19.18 17.44
CA GLY A 68 10.73 20.62 17.69
C GLY A 68 12.13 21.22 17.62
N SER A 69 12.35 22.09 16.62
CA SER A 69 13.53 22.96 16.37
C SER A 69 13.76 23.25 14.87
N GLY A 70 12.89 22.77 13.98
CA GLY A 70 13.04 22.97 12.52
C GLY A 70 13.97 21.96 11.85
N GLN A 71 14.36 20.91 12.56
CA GLN A 71 15.12 19.78 12.01
C GLN A 71 14.15 18.74 11.46
N TYR A 72 14.20 18.51 10.15
CA TYR A 72 13.40 17.51 9.46
C TYR A 72 14.16 16.20 9.39
N ASN A 73 13.67 15.16 10.08
CA ASN A 73 14.22 13.82 9.96
C ASN A 73 13.27 12.96 9.12
N LEU A 74 13.73 12.57 7.94
CA LEU A 74 13.00 11.62 7.10
C LEU A 74 13.28 10.21 7.61
N ASN A 75 12.26 9.55 8.16
CA ASN A 75 12.36 8.15 8.55
C ASN A 75 11.51 7.29 7.61
N ILE A 76 12.15 6.81 6.54
CA ILE A 76 11.57 5.87 5.57
C ILE A 76 12.00 4.43 5.86
N SER A 77 12.14 4.08 7.14
CA SER A 77 12.38 2.70 7.59
C SER A 77 13.61 2.01 6.95
N GLY A 78 14.61 2.78 6.54
CA GLY A 78 15.84 2.29 5.91
C GLY A 78 15.80 2.19 4.38
N HIS A 79 14.73 2.66 3.73
CA HIS A 79 14.70 2.74 2.26
C HIS A 79 15.77 3.68 1.71
N PRO A 80 16.31 3.40 0.51
CA PRO A 80 17.30 4.25 -0.12
C PRO A 80 16.69 5.61 -0.51
N ILE A 81 17.25 6.70 0.01
CA ILE A 81 16.87 8.07 -0.39
C ILE A 81 17.46 8.44 -1.76
N THR A 82 18.59 7.81 -2.11
CA THR A 82 19.25 8.04 -3.41
C THR A 82 18.38 7.49 -4.53
N GLY A 83 18.03 8.32 -5.51
CA GLY A 83 17.13 7.94 -6.61
C GLY A 83 15.63 8.12 -6.34
N MET A 84 15.24 8.41 -5.09
CA MET A 84 13.83 8.62 -4.71
C MET A 84 13.13 9.69 -5.56
N GLY A 85 13.84 10.77 -5.91
CA GLY A 85 13.31 11.82 -6.76
C GLY A 85 12.94 11.34 -8.17
N ASP A 86 13.65 10.36 -8.72
CA ASP A 86 13.35 9.80 -10.04
C ASP A 86 12.18 8.82 -9.97
N ASP A 87 12.05 8.07 -8.86
CA ASP A 87 10.86 7.24 -8.61
C ASP A 87 9.61 8.10 -8.43
N ILE A 88 9.70 9.24 -7.73
CA ILE A 88 8.59 10.21 -7.61
C ILE A 88 8.17 10.73 -8.98
N LYS A 89 9.13 11.14 -9.83
CA LYS A 89 8.82 11.61 -11.19
C LYS A 89 8.19 10.50 -12.03
N HIS A 90 8.64 9.26 -11.87
CA HIS A 90 8.06 8.11 -12.54
C HIS A 90 6.59 7.93 -12.12
N CYS A 91 6.28 7.96 -10.82
CA CYS A 91 4.91 7.92 -10.32
C CYS A 91 4.04 9.06 -10.89
N GLN A 92 4.56 10.29 -10.87
CA GLN A 92 3.87 11.46 -11.41
C GLN A 92 3.59 11.32 -12.92
N SER A 93 4.53 10.76 -13.68
CA SER A 93 4.34 10.50 -15.12
C SER A 93 3.21 9.50 -15.41
N LYS A 94 2.87 8.66 -14.42
CA LYS A 94 1.73 7.72 -14.47
C LYS A 94 0.42 8.33 -13.97
N GLY A 95 0.41 9.62 -13.61
CA GLY A 95 -0.77 10.29 -13.05
C GLY A 95 -1.02 9.99 -11.58
N VAL A 96 -0.06 9.39 -10.88
CA VAL A 96 -0.17 9.13 -9.44
C VAL A 96 0.13 10.43 -8.67
N LEU A 97 -0.81 10.86 -7.85
CA LEU A 97 -0.61 12.00 -6.97
C LEU A 97 0.38 11.65 -5.86
N PHE A 98 1.34 12.52 -5.60
CA PHE A 98 2.36 12.28 -4.60
C PHE A 98 2.28 13.34 -3.50
N LEU A 99 2.06 12.91 -2.26
CA LEU A 99 2.01 13.77 -1.10
C LEU A 99 3.11 13.37 -0.12
N SER A 100 3.92 14.34 0.29
CA SER A 100 4.79 14.18 1.44
C SER A 100 4.73 15.45 2.28
N LYS A 101 4.91 15.30 3.59
CA LYS A 101 5.00 16.45 4.49
C LYS A 101 6.18 17.37 4.10
N PHE A 102 7.22 16.81 3.46
CA PHE A 102 8.34 17.54 2.90
C PHE A 102 7.93 18.38 1.68
N LEU A 103 7.08 17.83 0.80
CA LEU A 103 6.55 18.56 -0.36
C LEU A 103 5.72 19.77 0.07
N PHE A 104 4.92 19.65 1.13
CA PHE A 104 4.17 20.78 1.70
C PHE A 104 5.04 21.86 2.37
N LEU A 105 6.28 21.52 2.77
CA LEU A 105 7.24 22.50 3.30
C LEU A 105 8.11 23.13 2.21
N LEU A 106 8.15 22.53 1.02
CA LEU A 106 8.87 23.03 -0.16
C LEU A 106 7.97 23.76 -1.17
N LEU A 107 6.66 23.67 -1.02
CA LEU A 107 5.70 24.51 -1.73
C LEU A 107 5.53 25.82 -0.94
N PRO A 108 5.62 27.00 -1.59
CA PRO A 108 5.52 28.30 -0.93
C PRO A 108 4.17 28.56 -0.27
#